data_AF-A0A5M6BYS3-F1
#
_entry.id   AF-A0A5M6BYS3-F1
#
_cell.length_a   1.000
_cell.length_b   1.000
_cell.length_c   1.000
_cell.angle_alpha   90.00
_cell.angle_beta   90.00
_cell.angle_gamma   90.00
#
_symmetry.space_group_name_H-M   'P 1'
#
loop_
_entity.id
_entity.type
_entity.pdbx_description
1 polymer ?
#
loop_
_entity_poly.entity_id
_entity_poly.type
_entity_poly.pdbx_seq_one_letter_code
_entity_poly.pdbx_strand_id
1 'polypeptide(L)'
;MPPTAYLAPPRPISLHAILDASTSKSATPSLDLQWEPFQKHVEAFLNAIDAYTLAAKTEIAARATDHVAAVRDLRAETEEMERRIQHEREREGDMLATLESERHTLADLTSSLSHLQSNLAKTKEQSSALESELQTLRKEVKTERTEKERQGKVLDEMKGRDGWELKELEETMGWKVEGIKEDVLLMRFTLIDPSDPAREFCVLVDVSKHEYSAPNCDPPLPTLPELVRQLNSDRDLFAFIKRVRKAFRALIPNPPNPSTKFDDLSGPGLGLRTPALGSRTLSASTPRPAAVTDGSAMEGLTLGR
;
A
#
# COMPACT_ATOMS: atom_id res chain seq x y z
N MET A 1 -53.24 76.32 -38.07
CA MET A 1 -54.34 77.23 -37.70
C MET A 1 -53.99 78.66 -38.11
N PRO A 2 -54.34 79.13 -39.31
CA PRO A 2 -54.33 80.56 -39.65
C PRO A 2 -55.64 81.23 -39.18
N PRO A 3 -55.61 82.49 -38.69
CA PRO A 3 -56.82 83.25 -38.39
C PRO A 3 -57.41 83.85 -39.67
N THR A 4 -58.52 83.27 -40.17
CA THR A 4 -59.19 83.72 -41.40
C THR A 4 -59.99 85.01 -41.19
N ALA A 5 -59.32 86.15 -41.23
CA ALA A 5 -59.94 87.47 -41.16
C ALA A 5 -60.65 87.83 -42.48
N TYR A 6 -61.94 87.49 -42.59
CA TYR A 6 -62.79 87.91 -43.72
C TYR A 6 -63.02 89.43 -43.69
N LEU A 7 -62.27 90.17 -44.52
CA LEU A 7 -62.60 91.55 -44.85
C LEU A 7 -63.91 91.58 -45.65
N ALA A 8 -64.86 92.41 -45.21
CA ALA A 8 -66.15 92.57 -45.88
C ALA A 8 -66.00 93.24 -47.25
N PRO A 9 -66.79 92.84 -48.26
CA PRO A 9 -66.72 93.45 -49.59
C PRO A 9 -67.16 94.92 -49.55
N PRO A 10 -66.45 95.84 -50.24
CA PRO A 10 -66.87 97.23 -50.34
C PRO A 10 -68.21 97.33 -51.09
N ARG A 11 -69.12 98.18 -50.59
CA ARG A 11 -70.44 98.38 -51.21
C ARG A 11 -70.28 99.03 -52.60
N PRO A 12 -71.03 98.61 -53.62
CA PRO A 12 -70.99 99.26 -54.93
C PRO A 12 -71.54 100.69 -54.83
N ILE A 13 -70.67 101.67 -55.09
CA ILE A 13 -71.06 103.08 -55.17
C ILE A 13 -71.80 103.28 -56.50
N SER A 14 -73.07 103.69 -56.43
CA SER A 14 -73.87 103.94 -57.64
C SER A 14 -73.33 105.16 -58.40
N LEU A 15 -72.91 104.95 -59.64
CA LEU A 15 -72.41 106.02 -60.53
C LEU A 15 -73.42 107.16 -60.75
N HIS A 16 -74.72 106.90 -60.55
CA HIS A 16 -75.76 107.92 -60.65
C HIS A 16 -75.56 109.05 -59.63
N ALA A 17 -75.14 108.72 -58.40
CA ALA A 17 -74.96 109.69 -57.31
C ALA A 17 -73.76 110.65 -57.51
N ILE A 18 -72.85 110.33 -58.44
CA ILE A 18 -71.71 111.20 -58.79
C ILE A 18 -72.09 112.15 -59.93
N LEU A 19 -73.07 111.79 -60.77
CA LEU A 19 -73.46 112.57 -61.94
C LEU A 19 -74.24 113.85 -61.55
N ASP A 20 -75.22 113.76 -60.66
CA ASP A 20 -76.05 114.91 -60.26
C ASP A 20 -75.26 116.03 -59.59
N ALA A 21 -74.18 115.70 -58.87
CA ALA A 21 -73.29 116.66 -58.23
C ALA A 21 -72.43 117.47 -59.22
N SER A 22 -72.38 117.09 -60.51
CA SER A 22 -71.46 117.67 -61.51
C SER A 22 -72.05 118.84 -62.31
N THR A 23 -73.34 119.17 -62.17
CA THR A 23 -74.01 120.22 -62.95
C THR A 23 -73.76 121.64 -62.38
N SER A 24 -72.48 122.07 -62.35
CA SER A 24 -72.13 123.49 -62.48
C SER A 24 -70.69 123.72 -62.95
N LYS A 25 -70.56 124.39 -64.10
CA LYS A 25 -69.35 125.07 -64.62
C LYS A 25 -68.13 124.20 -65.01
N SER A 26 -68.24 123.62 -66.21
CA SER A 26 -67.22 123.68 -67.28
C SER A 26 -65.79 123.15 -67.00
N ALA A 27 -65.58 121.86 -67.28
CA ALA A 27 -64.33 121.31 -67.80
C ALA A 27 -64.64 120.10 -68.71
N THR A 28 -63.79 119.80 -69.69
CA THR A 28 -63.94 118.65 -70.59
C THR A 28 -63.42 117.35 -69.94
N PRO A 29 -64.16 116.23 -69.99
CA PRO A 29 -63.71 114.97 -69.39
C PRO A 29 -62.63 114.29 -70.23
N SER A 30 -61.35 114.56 -69.92
CA SER A 30 -60.21 113.78 -70.42
C SER A 30 -60.06 112.49 -69.61
N LEU A 31 -60.36 111.34 -70.23
CA LEU A 31 -60.19 110.03 -69.60
C LEU A 31 -58.71 109.61 -69.61
N ASP A 32 -57.95 110.05 -68.61
CA ASP A 32 -56.59 109.57 -68.39
C ASP A 32 -56.61 108.09 -67.97
N LEU A 33 -55.99 107.24 -68.79
CA LEU A 33 -55.91 105.79 -68.60
C LEU A 33 -54.70 105.36 -67.75
N GLN A 34 -53.94 106.31 -67.15
CA GLN A 34 -52.91 106.04 -66.13
C GLN A 34 -51.85 105.02 -66.58
N TRP A 35 -51.52 105.03 -67.87
CA TRP A 35 -50.67 104.01 -68.50
C TRP A 35 -49.22 104.02 -67.99
N GLU A 36 -48.64 105.19 -67.72
CA GLU A 36 -47.31 105.29 -67.10
C GLU A 36 -47.26 104.74 -65.65
N PRO A 37 -48.18 105.13 -64.73
CA PRO A 37 -48.32 104.46 -63.44
C PRO A 37 -48.46 102.93 -63.55
N PHE A 38 -49.27 102.44 -64.50
CA PHE A 38 -49.44 101.01 -64.74
C PHE A 38 -48.13 100.35 -65.21
N GLN A 39 -47.43 100.93 -66.19
CA GLN A 39 -46.15 100.40 -66.67
C GLN A 39 -45.11 100.36 -65.54
N LYS A 40 -44.98 101.43 -64.76
CA LYS A 40 -44.06 101.47 -63.60
C LYS A 40 -44.43 100.43 -62.53
N HIS A 41 -45.72 100.13 -62.36
CA HIS A 41 -46.18 99.06 -61.46
C HIS A 41 -45.86 97.66 -62.01
N VAL A 42 -46.02 97.43 -63.32
CA VAL A 42 -45.63 96.17 -63.99
C VAL A 42 -44.12 95.96 -63.94
N GLU A 43 -43.32 96.98 -64.19
CA GLU A 43 -41.86 96.93 -64.08
C GLU A 43 -41.42 96.65 -62.63
N ALA A 44 -42.03 97.31 -61.63
CA ALA A 44 -41.77 97.03 -60.22
C ALA A 44 -42.19 95.60 -59.82
N PHE A 45 -43.31 95.10 -60.35
CA PHE A 45 -43.79 93.73 -60.11
C PHE A 45 -42.90 92.67 -60.74
N LEU A 46 -42.41 92.89 -61.97
CA LEU A 46 -41.44 91.99 -62.62
C LEU A 46 -40.11 91.98 -61.87
N ASN A 47 -39.57 93.14 -61.50
CA ASN A 47 -38.36 93.21 -60.67
C ASN A 47 -38.55 92.53 -59.29
N ALA A 48 -39.75 92.62 -58.69
CA ALA A 48 -40.06 91.90 -57.46
C ALA A 48 -40.15 90.37 -57.65
N ILE A 49 -40.67 89.91 -58.80
CA ILE A 49 -40.65 88.49 -59.19
C ILE A 49 -39.22 88.01 -59.45
N ASP A 50 -38.39 88.78 -60.14
CA ASP A 50 -37.00 88.39 -60.40
C ASP A 50 -36.18 88.36 -59.11
N ALA A 51 -36.36 89.34 -58.21
CA ALA A 51 -35.78 89.33 -56.87
C ALA A 51 -36.28 88.13 -56.04
N TYR A 52 -37.58 87.83 -56.06
CA TYR A 52 -38.16 86.68 -55.35
C TYR A 52 -37.66 85.34 -55.91
N THR A 53 -37.61 85.16 -57.23
CA THR A 53 -37.11 83.92 -57.83
C THR A 53 -35.60 83.78 -57.68
N LEU A 54 -34.83 84.88 -57.63
CA LEU A 54 -33.41 84.85 -57.30
C LEU A 54 -33.20 84.44 -55.84
N ALA A 55 -33.95 85.04 -54.90
CA ALA A 55 -33.91 84.68 -53.48
C ALA A 55 -34.34 83.22 -53.23
N ALA A 56 -35.37 82.74 -53.93
CA ALA A 56 -35.77 81.34 -53.88
C ALA A 56 -34.70 80.41 -54.46
N LYS A 57 -34.03 80.79 -55.56
CA LYS A 57 -32.90 80.02 -56.13
C LYS A 57 -31.71 79.97 -55.18
N THR A 58 -31.34 81.07 -54.52
CA THR A 58 -30.24 81.07 -53.55
C THR A 58 -30.59 80.33 -52.27
N GLU A 59 -31.83 80.42 -51.79
CA GLU A 59 -32.30 79.61 -50.65
C GLU A 59 -32.33 78.11 -50.97
N ILE A 60 -32.80 77.71 -52.17
CA ILE A 60 -32.75 76.33 -52.62
C ILE A 60 -31.30 75.84 -52.75
N ALA A 61 -30.38 76.67 -53.26
CA ALA A 61 -28.96 76.33 -53.35
C ALA A 61 -28.33 76.16 -51.97
N ALA A 62 -28.60 77.06 -51.01
CA ALA A 62 -28.11 76.96 -49.63
C ALA A 62 -28.65 75.70 -48.93
N ARG A 63 -29.96 75.46 -48.98
CA ARG A 63 -30.57 74.24 -48.43
C ARG A 63 -30.00 72.97 -49.07
N ALA A 64 -29.65 73.00 -50.36
CA ALA A 64 -29.00 71.88 -51.02
C ALA A 64 -27.56 71.67 -50.55
N THR A 65 -26.76 72.72 -50.33
CA THR A 65 -25.41 72.59 -49.75
C THR A 65 -25.46 72.11 -48.30
N ASP A 66 -26.38 72.64 -47.50
CA ASP A 66 -26.54 72.27 -46.09
C ASP A 66 -26.98 70.80 -45.95
N HIS A 67 -27.91 70.35 -46.80
CA HIS A 67 -28.32 68.95 -46.86
C HIS A 67 -27.18 68.03 -47.33
N VAL A 68 -26.36 68.45 -48.30
CA VAL A 68 -25.18 67.68 -48.74
C VAL A 68 -24.12 67.60 -47.63
N ALA A 69 -23.93 68.66 -46.85
CA ALA A 69 -23.07 68.63 -45.67
C ALA A 69 -23.61 67.68 -44.60
N ALA A 70 -24.88 67.82 -44.18
CA ALA A 70 -25.50 66.95 -43.19
C ALA A 70 -25.49 65.46 -43.60
N VAL A 71 -25.73 65.15 -44.89
CA VAL A 71 -25.62 63.77 -45.41
C VAL A 71 -24.18 63.26 -45.42
N ARG A 72 -23.17 64.14 -45.60
CA ARG A 72 -21.76 63.77 -45.49
C ARG A 72 -21.37 63.47 -44.03
N ASP A 73 -21.80 64.32 -43.11
CA ASP A 73 -21.43 64.20 -41.69
C ASP A 73 -22.11 62.97 -41.07
N LEU A 74 -23.40 62.74 -41.34
CA LEU A 74 -24.10 61.51 -40.95
C LEU A 74 -23.45 60.24 -41.54
N ARG A 75 -22.90 60.31 -42.77
CA ARG A 75 -22.15 59.17 -43.34
C ARG A 75 -20.85 58.92 -42.58
N ALA A 76 -20.09 59.95 -42.27
CA ALA A 76 -18.86 59.83 -41.49
C ALA A 76 -19.14 59.27 -40.08
N GLU A 77 -20.24 59.68 -39.43
CA GLU A 77 -20.71 59.11 -38.16
C GLU A 77 -21.10 57.63 -38.31
N THR A 78 -21.82 57.23 -39.37
CA THR A 78 -22.13 55.81 -39.60
C THR A 78 -20.88 54.98 -39.88
N GLU A 79 -19.95 55.48 -40.69
CA GLU A 79 -18.67 54.81 -40.96
C GLU A 79 -17.79 54.68 -39.71
N GLU A 80 -17.89 55.61 -38.76
CA GLU A 80 -17.20 55.48 -37.46
C GLU A 80 -17.91 54.51 -36.53
N MET A 81 -19.24 54.55 -36.45
CA MET A 81 -20.02 53.61 -35.65
C MET A 81 -19.82 52.17 -36.15
N GLU A 82 -19.80 51.94 -37.46
CA GLU A 82 -19.49 50.63 -38.06
C GLU A 82 -18.08 50.16 -37.72
N ARG A 83 -17.06 51.04 -37.79
CA ARG A 83 -15.68 50.71 -37.36
C ARG A 83 -15.60 50.36 -35.87
N ARG A 84 -16.33 51.08 -35.00
CA ARG A 84 -16.40 50.78 -33.56
C ARG A 84 -17.10 49.44 -33.29
N ILE A 85 -18.21 49.16 -33.97
CA ILE A 85 -18.94 47.89 -33.90
C ILE A 85 -18.05 46.73 -34.37
N GLN A 86 -17.30 46.91 -35.45
CA GLN A 86 -16.39 45.88 -35.96
C GLN A 86 -15.25 45.60 -34.97
N HIS A 87 -14.66 46.64 -34.37
CA HIS A 87 -13.59 46.47 -33.37
C HIS A 87 -14.07 45.72 -32.11
N GLU A 88 -15.23 46.07 -31.55
CA GLU A 88 -15.75 45.34 -30.38
C GLU A 88 -16.20 43.92 -30.75
N ARG A 89 -16.66 43.64 -31.98
CA ARG A 89 -16.92 42.26 -32.46
C ARG A 89 -15.65 41.42 -32.57
N GLU A 90 -14.55 42.00 -33.06
CA GLU A 90 -13.24 41.32 -33.11
C GLU A 90 -12.78 40.98 -31.69
N ARG A 91 -12.93 41.93 -30.76
CA ARG A 91 -12.63 41.74 -29.34
C ARG A 91 -13.54 40.71 -28.65
N GLU A 92 -14.84 40.67 -28.97
CA GLU A 92 -15.76 39.63 -28.52
C GLU A 92 -15.31 38.25 -29.03
N GLY A 93 -14.88 38.16 -30.29
CA GLY A 93 -14.30 36.95 -30.88
C GLY A 93 -13.04 36.48 -30.15
N ASP A 94 -12.09 37.38 -29.88
CA ASP A 94 -10.88 37.08 -29.12
C ASP A 94 -11.20 36.60 -27.69
N MET A 95 -12.13 37.27 -27.00
CA MET A 95 -12.56 36.87 -25.65
C MET A 95 -13.23 35.49 -25.65
N LEU A 96 -14.08 35.18 -26.64
CA LEU A 96 -14.67 33.85 -26.79
C LEU A 96 -13.62 32.78 -27.06
N ALA A 97 -12.65 33.05 -27.95
CA ALA A 97 -11.53 32.14 -28.22
C ALA A 97 -10.68 31.87 -26.95
N THR A 98 -10.42 32.89 -26.13
CA THR A 98 -9.75 32.68 -24.84
C THR A 98 -10.58 31.80 -23.90
N LEU A 99 -11.88 32.05 -23.75
CA LEU A 99 -12.77 31.28 -22.89
C LEU A 99 -12.94 29.81 -23.32
N GLU A 100 -12.88 29.52 -24.63
CA GLU A 100 -12.85 28.15 -25.14
C GLU A 100 -11.52 27.45 -24.83
N SER A 101 -10.39 28.15 -24.94
CA SER A 101 -9.07 27.62 -24.57
C SER A 101 -8.94 27.36 -23.06
N GLU A 102 -9.48 28.24 -22.22
CA GLU A 102 -9.57 28.06 -20.77
C GLU A 102 -10.48 26.89 -20.40
N ARG A 103 -11.63 26.74 -21.08
CA ARG A 103 -12.51 25.57 -20.88
C ARG A 103 -11.85 24.24 -21.25
N HIS A 104 -11.10 24.20 -22.36
CA HIS A 104 -10.38 22.98 -22.75
C HIS A 104 -9.28 22.63 -21.73
N THR A 105 -8.46 23.61 -21.34
CA THR A 105 -7.40 23.37 -20.34
C THR A 105 -7.96 23.02 -18.96
N LEU A 106 -9.09 23.59 -18.54
CA LEU A 106 -9.79 23.16 -17.31
C LEU A 106 -10.34 21.73 -17.42
N ALA A 107 -10.84 21.29 -18.58
CA ALA A 107 -11.26 19.91 -18.80
C ALA A 107 -10.07 18.93 -18.71
N ASP A 108 -8.94 19.26 -19.33
CA ASP A 108 -7.73 18.43 -19.31
C ASP A 108 -7.10 18.37 -17.90
N LEU A 109 -7.10 19.49 -17.17
CA LEU A 109 -6.62 19.56 -15.79
C LEU A 109 -7.52 18.80 -14.84
N THR A 110 -8.86 18.89 -14.96
CA THR A 110 -9.79 18.14 -14.10
C THR A 110 -9.77 16.64 -14.41
N SER A 111 -9.64 16.26 -15.68
CA SER A 111 -9.34 14.88 -16.10
C SER A 111 -8.06 14.37 -15.43
N SER A 112 -6.95 15.10 -15.56
CA SER A 112 -5.66 14.76 -14.96
C SER A 112 -5.73 14.64 -13.43
N LEU A 113 -6.46 15.55 -12.77
CA LEU A 113 -6.70 15.54 -11.32
C LEU A 113 -7.43 14.25 -10.91
N SER A 114 -8.49 13.86 -11.64
CA SER A 114 -9.24 12.63 -11.35
C SER A 114 -8.41 11.36 -11.53
N HIS A 115 -7.56 11.30 -12.56
CA HIS A 115 -6.60 10.21 -12.77
C HIS A 115 -5.57 10.15 -11.64
N LEU A 116 -5.01 11.28 -11.21
CA LEU A 116 -4.06 11.35 -10.09
C LEU A 116 -4.72 10.96 -8.75
N GLN A 117 -5.97 11.36 -8.51
CA GLN A 117 -6.74 10.92 -7.32
C GLN A 117 -6.98 9.41 -7.32
N SER A 118 -7.37 8.83 -8.46
CA SER A 118 -7.55 7.38 -8.60
C SER A 118 -6.25 6.61 -8.36
N ASN A 119 -5.15 7.06 -8.97
CA ASN A 119 -3.82 6.48 -8.76
C ASN A 119 -3.34 6.60 -7.30
N LEU A 120 -3.62 7.72 -6.63
CA LEU A 120 -3.31 7.95 -5.22
C LEU A 120 -4.13 7.01 -4.31
N ALA A 121 -5.42 6.85 -4.58
CA ALA A 121 -6.29 5.93 -3.84
C ALA A 121 -5.80 4.48 -3.97
N LYS A 122 -5.54 4.02 -5.20
CA LYS A 122 -4.97 2.69 -5.48
C LYS A 122 -3.63 2.46 -4.79
N THR A 123 -2.73 3.46 -4.82
CA THR A 123 -1.42 3.37 -4.15
C THR A 123 -1.57 3.26 -2.64
N LYS A 124 -2.52 3.99 -2.03
CA LYS A 124 -2.83 3.87 -0.59
C LYS A 124 -3.41 2.51 -0.23
N GLU A 125 -4.34 2.00 -1.03
CA GLU A 125 -4.92 0.66 -0.85
C GLU A 125 -3.82 -0.41 -0.89
N GLN A 126 -2.98 -0.40 -1.93
CA GLN A 126 -1.82 -1.31 -2.06
C GLN A 126 -0.85 -1.19 -0.88
N SER A 127 -0.54 0.03 -0.43
CA SER A 127 0.31 0.26 0.76
C SER A 127 -0.31 -0.32 2.03
N SER A 128 -1.63 -0.20 2.21
CA SER A 128 -2.32 -0.73 3.39
C SER A 128 -2.44 -2.27 3.37
N ALA A 129 -2.60 -2.86 2.19
CA ALA A 129 -2.60 -4.31 2.00
C ALA A 129 -1.22 -4.89 2.32
N LEU A 130 -0.15 -4.32 1.74
CA LEU A 130 1.24 -4.72 2.01
C LEU A 130 1.61 -4.53 3.49
N GLU A 131 1.18 -3.45 4.14
CA GLU A 131 1.41 -3.29 5.58
C GLU A 131 0.69 -4.38 6.40
N SER A 132 -0.54 -4.75 6.02
CA SER A 132 -1.28 -5.83 6.70
C SER A 132 -0.59 -7.19 6.56
N GLU A 133 -0.10 -7.52 5.36
CA GLU A 133 0.65 -8.75 5.05
C GLU A 133 1.97 -8.81 5.83
N LEU A 134 2.70 -7.69 5.84
CA LEU A 134 3.97 -7.55 6.56
C LEU A 134 3.74 -7.67 8.09
N GLN A 135 2.61 -7.20 8.62
CA GLN A 135 2.22 -7.41 10.01
C GLN A 135 1.78 -8.86 10.31
N THR A 136 1.22 -9.62 9.35
CA THR A 136 0.99 -11.06 9.53
C THR A 136 2.30 -11.85 9.53
N LEU A 137 3.17 -11.62 8.55
CA LEU A 137 4.46 -12.32 8.45
C LEU A 137 5.37 -12.03 9.66
N ARG A 138 5.37 -10.79 10.19
CA ARG A 138 6.05 -10.44 11.45
C ARG A 138 5.55 -11.24 12.66
N LYS A 139 4.26 -11.59 12.71
CA LYS A 139 3.71 -12.41 13.79
C LYS A 139 4.12 -13.87 13.63
N GLU A 140 4.01 -14.40 12.41
CA GLU A 140 4.39 -15.77 12.07
C GLU A 140 5.87 -16.07 12.36
N VAL A 141 6.78 -15.23 11.84
CA VAL A 141 8.23 -15.33 12.10
C VAL A 141 8.54 -15.19 13.59
N LYS A 142 7.78 -14.37 14.34
CA LYS A 142 7.94 -14.27 15.80
C LYS A 142 7.51 -15.57 16.48
N THR A 143 6.38 -16.16 16.11
CA THR A 143 5.90 -17.42 16.69
C THR A 143 6.82 -18.60 16.37
N GLU A 144 7.27 -18.73 15.11
CA GLU A 144 8.23 -19.76 14.70
C GLU A 144 9.54 -19.62 15.47
N ARG A 145 10.06 -18.39 15.60
CA ARG A 145 11.29 -18.13 16.37
C ARG A 145 11.13 -18.51 17.84
N THR A 146 10.01 -18.20 18.49
CA THR A 146 9.77 -18.59 19.89
C THR A 146 9.60 -20.10 20.05
N GLU A 147 8.98 -20.79 19.10
CA GLU A 147 8.85 -22.25 19.13
C GLU A 147 10.20 -22.94 18.89
N LYS A 148 11.02 -22.45 17.95
CA LYS A 148 12.38 -22.94 17.73
C LYS A 148 13.29 -22.69 18.94
N GLU A 149 13.12 -21.57 19.64
CA GLU A 149 13.83 -21.30 20.90
C GLU A 149 13.38 -22.25 22.02
N ARG A 150 12.07 -22.56 22.11
CA ARG A 150 11.52 -23.54 23.05
C ARG A 150 12.05 -24.96 22.77
N GLN A 151 12.06 -25.38 21.51
CA GLN A 151 12.62 -26.67 21.08
C GLN A 151 14.13 -26.74 21.35
N GLY A 152 14.88 -25.67 21.09
CA GLY A 152 16.30 -25.57 21.44
C GLY A 152 16.56 -25.79 22.92
N LYS A 153 15.82 -25.11 23.80
CA LYS A 153 15.91 -25.27 25.26
C LYS A 153 15.62 -26.71 25.70
N VAL A 154 14.55 -27.33 25.20
CA VAL A 154 14.23 -28.74 25.51
C VAL A 154 15.33 -29.69 25.04
N LEU A 155 15.91 -29.46 23.85
CA LEU A 155 17.02 -30.28 23.34
C LEU A 155 18.32 -30.09 24.13
N ASP A 156 18.61 -28.88 24.62
CA ASP A 156 19.78 -28.62 25.45
C ASP A 156 19.60 -29.12 26.89
N GLU A 157 18.38 -29.09 27.43
CA GLU A 157 17.99 -29.77 28.68
C GLU A 157 18.06 -31.30 28.56
N MET A 158 17.75 -31.87 27.39
CA MET A 158 17.95 -33.30 27.10
C MET A 158 19.44 -33.64 27.03
N LYS A 159 20.23 -33.00 26.16
CA LYS A 159 21.70 -33.20 26.08
C LYS A 159 22.38 -33.02 27.44
N GLY A 160 21.93 -32.05 28.23
CA GLY A 160 22.45 -31.80 29.57
C GLY A 160 22.18 -32.94 30.55
N ARG A 161 21.08 -33.69 30.39
CA ARG A 161 20.80 -34.91 31.14
C ARG A 161 21.51 -36.12 30.57
N ASP A 162 21.30 -36.40 29.29
CA ASP A 162 21.92 -37.52 28.57
C ASP A 162 23.45 -37.52 28.72
N GLY A 163 24.07 -36.33 28.80
CA GLY A 163 25.52 -36.16 28.99
C GLY A 163 26.04 -36.46 30.40
N TRP A 164 25.24 -36.31 31.47
CA TRP A 164 25.63 -36.79 32.80
C TRP A 164 25.32 -38.28 32.96
N GLU A 165 24.18 -38.73 32.44
CA GLU A 165 23.78 -40.14 32.44
C GLU A 165 24.82 -41.00 31.70
N LEU A 166 25.23 -40.58 30.49
CA LEU A 166 26.31 -41.23 29.74
C LEU A 166 27.62 -41.24 30.53
N LYS A 167 28.01 -40.12 31.15
CA LYS A 167 29.27 -40.04 31.90
C LYS A 167 29.29 -40.98 33.11
N GLU A 168 28.21 -41.02 33.90
CA GLU A 168 28.10 -41.92 35.06
C GLU A 168 28.10 -43.39 34.61
N LEU A 169 27.44 -43.70 33.49
CA LEU A 169 27.45 -45.03 32.87
C LEU A 169 28.85 -45.43 32.35
N GLU A 170 29.58 -44.52 31.70
CA GLU A 170 30.96 -44.76 31.24
C GLU A 170 31.93 -45.00 32.41
N GLU A 171 31.85 -44.18 33.47
CA GLU A 171 32.69 -44.29 34.66
C GLU A 171 32.35 -45.54 35.48
N THR A 172 31.07 -45.87 35.65
CA THR A 172 30.61 -47.06 36.40
C THR A 172 30.89 -48.36 35.65
N MET A 173 30.70 -48.40 34.33
CA MET A 173 31.00 -49.59 33.54
C MET A 173 32.49 -49.74 33.23
N GLY A 174 33.28 -48.66 33.23
CA GLY A 174 34.63 -48.67 32.67
C GLY A 174 34.61 -49.03 31.18
N TRP A 175 33.70 -48.41 30.41
CA TRP A 175 33.52 -48.67 28.99
C TRP A 175 33.02 -47.42 28.26
N LYS A 176 33.65 -47.09 27.13
CA LYS A 176 33.30 -45.97 26.25
C LYS A 176 33.22 -46.44 24.79
N VAL A 177 32.42 -45.73 23.98
CA VAL A 177 32.29 -45.99 22.54
C VAL A 177 32.44 -44.68 21.77
N GLU A 178 33.42 -44.62 20.88
CA GLU A 178 33.78 -43.42 20.12
C GLU A 178 33.73 -43.74 18.62
N GLY A 179 32.98 -42.97 17.83
CA GLY A 179 33.02 -43.09 16.37
C GLY A 179 34.23 -42.36 15.80
N ILE A 180 35.21 -43.08 15.24
CA ILE A 180 36.40 -42.43 14.63
C ILE A 180 36.09 -41.99 13.18
N LYS A 181 35.28 -42.78 12.47
CA LYS A 181 34.88 -42.55 11.07
C LYS A 181 33.44 -43.01 10.87
N GLU A 182 32.88 -42.68 9.70
CA GLU A 182 31.70 -43.36 9.16
C GLU A 182 31.88 -44.88 9.30
N ASP A 183 30.86 -45.53 9.86
CA ASP A 183 30.75 -46.97 10.13
C ASP A 183 31.90 -47.64 10.92
N VAL A 184 32.79 -46.89 11.60
CA VAL A 184 33.88 -47.46 12.41
C VAL A 184 33.83 -46.99 13.87
N LEU A 185 33.53 -47.94 14.76
CA LEU A 185 33.41 -47.75 16.20
C LEU A 185 34.68 -48.18 16.94
N LEU A 186 35.26 -47.30 17.73
CA LEU A 186 36.26 -47.63 18.75
C LEU A 186 35.54 -47.96 20.06
N MET A 187 35.71 -49.17 20.55
CA MET A 187 35.27 -49.57 21.89
C MET A 187 36.47 -49.55 22.82
N ARG A 188 36.40 -48.74 23.88
CA ARG A 188 37.48 -48.52 24.84
C ARG A 188 37.03 -49.03 26.21
N PHE A 189 37.83 -49.89 26.84
CA PHE A 189 37.55 -50.46 28.16
C PHE A 189 38.61 -50.01 29.17
N THR A 190 38.17 -49.74 30.38
CA THR A 190 39.01 -49.50 31.57
C THR A 190 38.54 -50.42 32.71
N LEU A 191 39.13 -50.32 33.90
CA LEU A 191 38.80 -51.16 35.06
C LEU A 191 38.92 -52.68 34.78
N ILE A 192 39.80 -53.09 33.85
CA ILE A 192 40.10 -54.50 33.58
C ILE A 192 41.31 -54.97 34.41
N ASP A 193 42.33 -54.14 34.53
CA ASP A 193 43.56 -54.44 35.25
C ASP A 193 43.43 -54.08 36.74
N PRO A 194 43.54 -55.04 37.69
CA PRO A 194 43.47 -54.73 39.12
C PRO A 194 44.69 -53.96 39.64
N SER A 195 45.80 -53.92 38.90
CA SER A 195 47.03 -53.21 39.27
C SER A 195 47.11 -51.81 38.68
N ASP A 196 46.44 -51.56 37.56
CA ASP A 196 46.26 -50.23 36.96
C ASP A 196 44.82 -50.05 36.43
N PRO A 197 43.87 -49.61 37.25
CA PRO A 197 42.47 -49.44 36.83
C PRO A 197 42.28 -48.41 35.70
N ALA A 198 43.23 -47.50 35.49
CA ALA A 198 43.20 -46.48 34.44
C ALA A 198 43.69 -47.02 33.08
N ARG A 199 44.32 -48.19 33.06
CA ARG A 199 44.83 -48.83 31.84
C ARG A 199 43.70 -49.07 30.82
N GLU A 200 43.86 -48.48 29.65
CA GLU A 200 42.93 -48.61 28.54
C GLU A 200 43.21 -49.89 27.72
N PHE A 201 42.14 -50.56 27.29
CA PHE A 201 42.15 -51.70 26.37
C PHE A 201 41.14 -51.37 25.26
N CYS A 202 41.53 -51.42 23.99
CA CYS A 202 40.66 -50.98 22.90
C CYS A 202 40.50 -52.02 21.77
N VAL A 203 39.35 -51.98 21.13
CA VAL A 203 39.06 -52.74 19.91
C VAL A 203 38.30 -51.84 18.93
N LEU A 204 38.74 -51.82 17.68
CA LEU A 204 38.03 -51.18 16.59
C LEU A 204 37.10 -52.22 15.95
N VAL A 205 35.85 -51.81 15.71
CA VAL A 205 34.83 -52.61 15.02
C VAL A 205 34.36 -51.81 13.80
N ASP A 206 34.64 -52.37 12.62
CA ASP A 206 34.16 -51.91 11.32
C ASP A 206 32.79 -52.54 11.04
N VAL A 207 31.79 -51.67 10.82
CA VAL A 207 30.37 -51.97 10.60
C VAL A 207 29.96 -51.61 9.16
N SER A 208 30.88 -51.16 8.31
CA SER A 208 30.63 -50.70 6.93
C SER A 208 30.09 -51.81 6.00
N LYS A 209 29.98 -53.04 6.50
CA LYS A 209 29.63 -54.25 5.76
C LYS A 209 28.68 -55.12 6.59
N HIS A 210 27.93 -55.95 5.88
CA HIS A 210 27.05 -56.99 6.44
C HIS A 210 27.80 -58.09 7.23
N GLU A 211 29.14 -58.10 7.14
CA GLU A 211 30.04 -58.85 8.01
C GLU A 211 30.89 -57.85 8.80
N TYR A 212 30.80 -57.90 10.13
CA TYR A 212 31.64 -57.14 11.05
C TYR A 212 33.11 -57.55 10.91
N SER A 213 34.00 -56.58 10.98
CA SER A 213 35.46 -56.79 11.02
C SER A 213 36.04 -56.08 12.25
N ALA A 214 37.11 -56.64 12.83
CA ALA A 214 37.85 -55.99 13.91
C ALA A 214 39.28 -55.67 13.43
N PRO A 215 39.50 -54.55 12.71
CA PRO A 215 40.76 -54.29 12.01
C PRO A 215 41.95 -53.95 12.92
N ASN A 216 41.70 -53.58 14.18
CA ASN A 216 42.75 -53.30 15.17
C ASN A 216 42.24 -53.58 16.60
N CYS A 217 43.15 -54.01 17.48
CA CYS A 217 42.89 -54.33 18.87
C CYS A 217 44.19 -54.19 19.67
N ASP A 218 44.19 -53.35 20.71
CA ASP A 218 45.35 -53.09 21.55
C ASP A 218 44.97 -53.25 23.04
N PRO A 219 45.59 -54.17 23.79
CA PRO A 219 46.57 -55.17 23.35
C PRO A 219 45.98 -56.23 22.39
N PRO A 220 46.79 -56.83 21.50
CA PRO A 220 46.31 -57.79 20.51
C PRO A 220 45.81 -59.10 21.15
N LEU A 221 44.52 -59.41 20.96
CA LEU A 221 43.89 -60.62 21.46
C LEU A 221 44.00 -61.79 20.46
N PRO A 222 44.64 -62.92 20.80
CA PRO A 222 44.77 -64.07 19.89
C PRO A 222 43.42 -64.77 19.58
N THR A 223 42.41 -64.58 20.44
CA THR A 223 41.05 -65.10 20.26
C THR A 223 40.15 -64.21 19.39
N LEU A 224 40.59 -62.99 19.02
CA LEU A 224 39.77 -62.03 18.30
C LEU A 224 39.17 -62.56 16.98
N PRO A 225 39.90 -63.30 16.11
CA PRO A 225 39.32 -63.80 14.86
C PRO A 225 38.20 -64.84 15.05
N GLU A 226 38.21 -65.57 16.17
CA GLU A 226 37.13 -66.49 16.52
C GLU A 226 35.92 -65.73 17.08
N LEU A 227 36.14 -64.72 17.93
CA LEU A 227 35.08 -63.87 18.46
C LEU A 227 34.37 -63.07 17.35
N VAL A 228 35.10 -62.58 16.34
CA VAL A 228 34.50 -61.91 15.16
C VAL A 228 33.70 -62.90 14.31
N ARG A 229 34.19 -64.13 14.11
CA ARG A 229 33.43 -65.18 13.42
C ARG A 229 32.12 -65.51 14.14
N GLN A 230 32.15 -65.56 15.47
CA GLN A 230 30.95 -65.75 16.28
C GLN A 230 30.01 -64.52 16.20
N LEU A 231 30.52 -63.29 16.21
CA LEU A 231 29.71 -62.07 16.03
C LEU A 231 28.98 -62.08 14.67
N ASN A 232 29.64 -62.52 13.59
CA ASN A 232 29.01 -62.62 12.26
C ASN A 232 27.94 -63.72 12.16
N SER A 233 28.00 -64.73 13.03
CA SER A 233 26.98 -65.78 13.18
C SER A 233 25.81 -65.33 14.08
N ASP A 234 26.13 -64.95 15.31
CA ASP A 234 25.18 -64.67 16.39
C ASP A 234 24.49 -63.30 16.23
N ARG A 235 25.17 -62.33 15.60
CA ARG A 235 24.85 -60.89 15.53
C ARG A 235 24.65 -60.17 16.87
N ASP A 236 24.92 -60.86 17.99
CA ASP A 236 24.86 -60.30 19.33
C ASP A 236 26.15 -59.54 19.69
N LEU A 237 26.13 -58.23 19.43
CA LEU A 237 27.20 -57.31 19.80
C LEU A 237 27.43 -57.24 21.32
N PHE A 238 26.38 -57.41 22.14
CA PHE A 238 26.50 -57.38 23.61
C PHE A 238 27.20 -58.64 24.14
N ALA A 239 26.92 -59.81 23.57
CA ALA A 239 27.68 -61.02 23.86
C ALA A 239 29.13 -60.91 23.38
N PHE A 240 29.38 -60.37 22.18
CA PHE A 240 30.73 -60.11 21.70
C PHE A 240 31.53 -59.21 22.66
N ILE A 241 30.97 -58.06 23.07
CA ILE A 241 31.58 -57.14 24.04
C ILE A 241 31.93 -57.86 25.35
N LYS A 242 31.01 -58.68 25.89
CA LYS A 242 31.24 -59.47 27.11
C LYS A 242 32.34 -60.53 26.92
N ARG A 243 32.39 -61.21 25.76
CA ARG A 243 33.44 -62.19 25.41
C ARG A 243 34.82 -61.50 25.27
N VAL A 244 34.88 -60.34 24.61
CA VAL A 244 36.10 -59.53 24.45
C VAL A 244 36.63 -59.02 25.79
N ARG A 245 35.78 -58.43 26.66
CA ARG A 245 36.23 -57.97 27.99
C ARG A 245 36.74 -59.12 28.86
N LYS A 246 36.15 -60.32 28.75
CA LYS A 246 36.66 -61.53 29.41
C LYS A 246 38.02 -61.98 28.84
N ALA A 247 38.23 -61.86 27.53
CA ALA A 247 39.51 -62.16 26.88
C ALA A 247 40.62 -61.18 27.30
N PHE A 248 40.34 -59.87 27.36
CA PHE A 248 41.26 -58.88 27.92
C PHE A 248 41.63 -59.18 29.37
N ARG A 249 40.66 -59.50 30.24
CA ARG A 249 40.96 -59.91 31.62
C ARG A 249 41.84 -61.16 31.69
N ALA A 250 41.63 -62.14 30.80
CA ALA A 250 42.43 -63.36 30.77
C ALA A 250 43.89 -63.15 30.28
N LEU A 251 44.19 -62.01 29.64
CA LEU A 251 45.55 -61.62 29.26
C LEU A 251 46.36 -61.05 30.43
N ILE A 252 45.70 -60.67 31.53
CA ILE A 252 46.33 -60.06 32.70
C ILE A 252 46.67 -61.15 33.72
N PRO A 253 47.93 -61.29 34.16
CA PRO A 253 48.29 -62.19 35.24
C PRO A 253 47.52 -61.81 36.52
N ASN A 254 46.58 -62.66 36.93
CA ASN A 254 45.87 -62.46 38.19
C ASN A 254 46.90 -62.47 39.33
N PRO A 255 46.96 -61.46 40.22
CA PRO A 255 47.89 -61.48 41.34
C PRO A 255 47.65 -62.76 42.17
N PRO A 256 48.72 -63.37 42.73
CA PRO A 256 48.58 -64.64 43.43
C PRO A 256 47.64 -64.47 44.62
N ASN A 257 46.57 -65.27 44.66
CA ASN A 257 45.64 -65.27 45.79
C ASN A 257 46.42 -65.46 47.10
N PRO A 258 46.26 -64.57 48.11
CA PRO A 258 46.79 -64.86 49.43
C PRO A 258 46.18 -66.19 49.91
N SER A 259 47.07 -67.11 50.29
CA SER A 259 46.80 -68.55 50.37
C SER A 259 45.49 -68.94 51.07
N THR A 260 44.78 -69.91 50.49
CA THR A 260 43.84 -70.77 51.20
C THR A 260 44.53 -71.40 52.41
N LYS A 261 44.25 -70.86 53.60
CA LYS A 261 44.84 -71.26 54.89
C LYS A 261 43.75 -71.47 55.96
N PHE A 262 42.60 -72.01 55.55
CA PHE A 262 41.44 -72.16 56.43
C PHE A 262 40.67 -73.49 56.27
N ASP A 263 41.14 -74.44 55.45
CA ASP A 263 40.47 -75.73 55.26
C ASP A 263 41.02 -76.87 56.17
N ASP A 264 42.21 -76.70 56.79
CA ASP A 264 42.87 -77.71 57.63
C ASP A 264 42.39 -77.73 59.11
N LEU A 265 41.12 -77.42 59.38
CA LEU A 265 40.52 -77.51 60.73
C LEU A 265 39.20 -78.31 60.76
N SER A 266 39.16 -79.43 60.03
CA SER A 266 38.11 -80.45 60.20
C SER A 266 38.46 -81.44 61.33
N GLY A 267 38.08 -81.10 62.56
CA GLY A 267 38.20 -81.96 63.75
C GLY A 267 36.82 -82.40 64.27
N PRO A 268 36.58 -83.69 64.57
CA PRO A 268 35.24 -84.20 64.90
C PRO A 268 34.85 -83.93 66.37
N GLY A 269 33.67 -83.33 66.62
CA GLY A 269 33.24 -82.97 67.98
C GLY A 269 31.74 -82.67 68.19
N LEU A 270 30.95 -83.72 68.41
CA LEU A 270 29.79 -83.79 69.33
C LEU A 270 28.91 -82.53 69.60
N GLY A 271 27.81 -82.41 68.85
CA GLY A 271 26.47 -82.57 69.45
C GLY A 271 25.65 -81.35 69.94
N LEU A 272 24.53 -81.71 70.59
CA LEU A 272 23.49 -80.91 71.25
C LEU A 272 22.47 -80.14 70.38
N ARG A 273 21.21 -80.30 70.79
CA ARG A 273 19.98 -79.74 70.20
C ARG A 273 19.60 -78.39 70.85
N THR A 274 18.86 -77.59 70.10
CA THR A 274 17.75 -76.66 70.49
C THR A 274 17.29 -76.69 71.96
N PRO A 275 16.85 -75.57 72.60
CA PRO A 275 15.68 -74.82 72.09
C PRO A 275 15.45 -73.32 72.43
N ALA A 276 14.71 -72.67 71.52
CA ALA A 276 13.51 -71.82 71.69
C ALA A 276 13.46 -70.51 72.54
N LEU A 277 12.50 -69.66 72.13
CA LEU A 277 11.94 -68.42 72.73
C LEU A 277 12.87 -67.17 72.83
N GLY A 278 12.38 -65.95 72.57
CA GLY A 278 11.10 -65.58 71.95
C GLY A 278 10.66 -64.12 72.16
N SER A 279 9.77 -63.63 71.27
CA SER A 279 9.10 -62.30 71.30
C SER A 279 10.04 -61.08 71.08
N ARG A 280 9.60 -59.90 70.60
CA ARG A 280 8.30 -59.21 70.75
C ARG A 280 7.97 -58.28 69.55
N THR A 281 6.68 -58.19 69.20
CA THR A 281 5.83 -56.97 68.98
C THR A 281 6.48 -55.63 68.58
N LEU A 282 5.90 -54.73 67.77
CA LEU A 282 4.61 -54.55 67.02
C LEU A 282 4.83 -53.31 66.07
N SER A 283 3.95 -52.77 65.21
CA SER A 283 2.56 -53.00 64.73
C SER A 283 2.28 -52.11 63.49
N ALA A 284 1.27 -52.47 62.65
CA ALA A 284 0.50 -51.58 61.75
C ALA A 284 1.25 -50.91 60.56
N SER A 285 0.61 -50.50 59.45
CA SER A 285 -0.73 -50.82 58.89
C SER A 285 -0.80 -50.46 57.39
N THR A 286 -1.46 -51.29 56.58
CA THR A 286 -1.96 -50.96 55.22
C THR A 286 -3.10 -49.91 55.28
N PRO A 287 -3.40 -49.12 54.21
CA PRO A 287 -3.99 -49.66 52.97
C PRO A 287 -3.66 -48.98 51.61
N ARG A 288 -3.94 -49.70 50.50
CA ARG A 288 -4.25 -49.19 49.12
C ARG A 288 -5.75 -48.80 49.04
N PRO A 289 -6.33 -48.17 47.98
CA PRO A 289 -5.88 -47.89 46.59
C PRO A 289 -5.58 -46.37 46.39
N ALA A 290 -5.59 -45.70 45.22
CA ALA A 290 -5.99 -45.93 43.81
C ALA A 290 -4.94 -45.28 42.86
N ALA A 291 -4.89 -45.38 41.51
CA ALA A 291 -5.85 -45.52 40.40
C ALA A 291 -6.74 -44.28 40.13
N VAL A 292 -6.23 -43.36 39.31
CA VAL A 292 -6.95 -42.22 38.70
C VAL A 292 -6.60 -42.18 37.20
N THR A 293 -7.54 -41.74 36.37
CA THR A 293 -7.51 -41.87 34.89
C THR A 293 -7.25 -40.55 34.17
N ASP A 294 -6.97 -40.64 32.86
CA ASP A 294 -7.15 -39.54 31.91
C ASP A 294 -8.56 -38.92 31.99
N GLY A 295 -8.66 -37.64 31.60
CA GLY A 295 -9.92 -36.89 31.56
C GLY A 295 -9.75 -35.48 30.99
N SER A 296 -9.83 -35.34 29.66
CA SER A 296 -9.77 -34.05 28.98
C SER A 296 -11.13 -33.34 28.93
N ALA A 297 -11.15 -32.03 29.23
CA ALA A 297 -12.16 -31.09 28.73
C ALA A 297 -11.61 -29.64 28.81
N MET A 298 -11.91 -28.81 27.81
CA MET A 298 -11.61 -27.38 27.79
C MET A 298 -12.91 -26.59 27.64
N GLU A 299 -13.28 -25.84 28.68
CA GLU A 299 -14.32 -24.81 28.67
C GLU A 299 -13.73 -23.53 29.29
N GLY A 300 -14.02 -22.32 28.83
CA GLY A 300 -14.75 -21.92 27.63
C GLY A 300 -14.72 -20.39 27.51
N LEU A 301 -14.52 -19.85 26.31
CA LEU A 301 -14.45 -18.39 26.08
C LEU A 301 -15.43 -17.99 24.97
N THR A 302 -16.64 -17.60 25.37
CA THR A 302 -17.66 -17.01 24.49
C THR A 302 -17.51 -15.49 24.41
N LEU A 303 -17.87 -14.91 23.26
CA LEU A 303 -17.64 -13.50 22.94
C LEU A 303 -18.50 -12.55 23.79
N GLY A 304 -17.96 -11.35 24.03
CA GLY A 304 -18.75 -10.21 24.49
C GLY A 304 -19.61 -9.59 23.37
N ARG A 305 -20.49 -8.66 23.75
CA ARG A 305 -21.31 -7.84 22.87
C ARG A 305 -21.59 -6.49 23.53
#